data_AF-A0A1F8Q3X0-F1
#
_entry.id   AF-A0A1F8Q3X0-F1
#
_cell.length_a   1.000
_cell.length_b   1.000
_cell.length_c   1.000
_cell.angle_alpha   90.00
_cell.angle_beta   90.00
_cell.angle_gamma   90.00
#
_symmetry.space_group_name_H-M   'P 1'
#
loop_
_entity.id
_entity.type
_entity.pdbx_description
1 polymer ?
#
loop_
_entity_poly.entity_id
_entity_poly.type
_entity_poly.pdbx_seq_one_letter_code
_entity_poly.pdbx_strand_id
1 'polypeptide(L)'
;MITAGIDVGIENIKAVILKDGEVIARGTVRSGGAKRAMSAEKVWKDTLAAARLSPSDVEKVVATGQGKGDVSFAGDRVVEPVADARAARFLYPASTSVVDVGADQVRVVTLGKGDGIAEVVMNQKCAAGLGISLKSMSRTLGMTLDEMSRQAGNSRSDIAVNDGCGVFAEMDALGLLSRNVPREEVALAVMEAVAVRINSILNDKVKPAKDTTVLVGGVSKNKAIVDALKRRSGVNFIIPEYAEYAGALGAALMAAG
;
A
#
# COMPACT_ATOMS: atom_id res chain seq x y z
N MET A 1 21.28 -16.79 -7.61
CA MET A 1 20.50 -16.94 -6.38
C MET A 1 19.05 -16.58 -6.64
N ILE A 2 18.10 -17.47 -6.31
CA ILE A 2 16.66 -17.21 -6.48
C ILE A 2 15.98 -17.15 -5.10
N THR A 3 15.34 -16.03 -4.80
CA THR A 3 14.62 -15.84 -3.52
C THR A 3 13.22 -15.31 -3.76
N ALA A 4 12.35 -15.44 -2.77
CA ALA A 4 10.99 -14.92 -2.86
C ALA A 4 10.51 -14.27 -1.57
N GLY A 5 9.56 -13.36 -1.73
CA GLY A 5 8.90 -12.65 -0.66
C GLY A 5 7.40 -12.68 -0.82
N ILE A 6 6.68 -12.95 0.27
CA ILE A 6 5.22 -12.99 0.31
C ILE A 6 4.71 -11.94 1.31
N ASP A 7 4.03 -10.89 0.83
CA ASP A 7 3.35 -9.90 1.67
C ASP A 7 1.87 -10.25 1.82
N VAL A 8 1.47 -10.67 3.02
CA VAL A 8 0.09 -11.02 3.36
C VAL A 8 -0.63 -9.85 4.03
N GLY A 9 -1.17 -8.95 3.21
CA GLY A 9 -2.00 -7.83 3.66
C GLY A 9 -3.47 -8.19 3.90
N ILE A 10 -4.23 -7.26 4.47
CA ILE A 10 -5.66 -7.43 4.75
C ILE A 10 -6.50 -7.58 3.48
N GLU A 11 -6.23 -6.81 2.43
CA GLU A 11 -7.01 -6.87 1.19
C GLU A 11 -6.39 -7.76 0.11
N ASN A 12 -5.06 -7.75 0.00
CA ASN A 12 -4.33 -8.42 -1.06
C ASN A 12 -3.09 -9.11 -0.51
N ILE A 13 -2.78 -10.28 -1.06
CA ILE A 13 -1.53 -11.00 -0.86
C ILE A 13 -0.69 -10.84 -2.12
N LYS A 14 0.57 -10.45 -1.97
CA LYS A 14 1.49 -10.24 -3.08
C LYS A 14 2.70 -11.14 -2.94
N ALA A 15 3.18 -11.62 -4.07
CA ALA A 15 4.42 -12.39 -4.16
C ALA A 15 5.39 -11.68 -5.11
N VAL A 16 6.67 -11.72 -4.78
CA VAL A 16 7.78 -11.26 -5.62
C VAL A 16 8.83 -12.37 -5.65
N ILE A 17 9.34 -12.69 -6.83
CA ILE A 17 10.48 -13.59 -7.02
C ILE A 17 11.64 -12.77 -7.57
N LEU A 18 12.79 -12.89 -6.91
CA LEU A 18 14.05 -12.31 -7.31
C LEU A 18 14.96 -13.39 -7.89
N LYS A 19 15.72 -13.02 -8.93
CA LYS A 19 16.87 -13.77 -9.40
C LYS A 19 18.05 -12.82 -9.51
N ASP A 20 19.11 -13.09 -8.76
CA ASP A 20 20.34 -12.29 -8.76
C ASP A 20 20.10 -10.79 -8.49
N GLY A 21 19.13 -10.51 -7.61
CA GLY A 21 18.73 -9.14 -7.24
C GLY A 21 17.66 -8.51 -8.14
N GLU A 22 17.30 -9.13 -9.26
CA GLU A 22 16.31 -8.60 -10.18
C GLU A 22 14.93 -9.26 -10.02
N VAL A 23 13.87 -8.45 -10.14
CA VAL A 23 12.49 -8.95 -10.09
C VAL A 23 12.15 -9.68 -11.39
N ILE A 24 12.00 -11.00 -11.31
CA ILE A 24 11.66 -11.84 -12.47
C ILE A 24 10.18 -12.21 -12.54
N ALA A 25 9.46 -12.17 -11.41
CA ALA A 25 8.02 -12.42 -11.38
C ALA A 25 7.34 -11.73 -10.20
N ARG A 26 6.06 -11.40 -10.41
CA ARG A 26 5.18 -10.77 -9.42
C ARG A 26 3.78 -11.37 -9.54
N GLY A 27 3.10 -11.56 -8.42
CA GLY A 27 1.72 -12.03 -8.41
C GLY A 27 0.92 -11.36 -7.30
N THR A 28 -0.38 -11.15 -7.54
CA THR A 28 -1.29 -10.60 -6.54
C THR A 28 -2.62 -11.36 -6.57
N VAL A 29 -3.17 -11.61 -5.39
CA VAL A 29 -4.53 -12.16 -5.22
C VAL A 29 -5.22 -11.45 -4.06
N ARG A 30 -6.55 -11.54 -3.99
CA ARG A 30 -7.27 -11.09 -2.81
C ARG A 30 -6.95 -11.98 -1.61
N SER A 31 -6.89 -11.40 -0.42
CA SER A 31 -6.56 -12.13 0.81
C SER A 31 -7.56 -13.24 1.16
N GLY A 32 -8.82 -13.11 0.73
CA GLY A 32 -9.83 -14.15 0.95
C GLY A 32 -10.25 -14.36 2.41
N GLY A 33 -9.89 -13.44 3.33
CA GLY A 33 -10.32 -13.47 4.74
C GLY A 33 -9.94 -14.78 5.43
N ALA A 34 -10.95 -15.57 5.84
CA ALA A 34 -10.72 -16.87 6.48
C ALA A 34 -9.94 -17.88 5.61
N LYS A 35 -9.87 -17.68 4.29
CA LYS A 35 -9.14 -18.55 3.34
C LYS A 35 -7.76 -17.99 2.95
N ARG A 36 -7.16 -17.18 3.82
CA ARG A 36 -5.91 -16.45 3.53
C ARG A 36 -4.70 -17.35 3.32
N ALA A 37 -4.57 -18.45 4.05
CA ALA A 37 -3.54 -19.47 3.79
C ALA A 37 -3.65 -20.06 2.36
N MET A 38 -4.86 -20.46 1.94
CA MET A 38 -5.08 -20.97 0.58
C MET A 38 -4.78 -19.91 -0.49
N SER A 39 -5.11 -18.65 -0.21
CA SER A 39 -4.82 -17.54 -1.12
C SER A 39 -3.31 -17.28 -1.23
N ALA A 40 -2.57 -17.41 -0.12
CA ALA A 40 -1.12 -17.32 -0.10
C ALA A 40 -0.47 -18.45 -0.93
N GLU A 41 -0.95 -19.69 -0.80
CA GLU A 41 -0.49 -20.80 -1.64
C GLU A 41 -0.82 -20.57 -3.13
N LYS A 42 -2.00 -20.03 -3.43
CA LYS A 42 -2.41 -19.76 -4.80
C LYS A 42 -1.49 -18.73 -5.45
N VAL A 43 -1.28 -17.58 -4.82
CA VAL A 43 -0.41 -16.54 -5.40
C VAL A 43 1.03 -17.04 -5.53
N TRP A 44 1.49 -17.88 -4.60
CA TRP A 44 2.81 -18.50 -4.70
C TRP A 44 2.94 -19.39 -5.94
N LYS A 45 2.00 -20.34 -6.13
CA LYS A 45 1.98 -21.24 -7.29
C LYS A 45 1.86 -20.48 -8.61
N ASP A 46 0.96 -19.49 -8.66
CA ASP A 46 0.75 -18.69 -9.88
C ASP A 46 2.00 -17.89 -10.25
N THR A 47 2.70 -17.33 -9.25
CA THR A 47 3.91 -16.52 -9.47
C THR A 47 5.10 -17.39 -9.91
N LEU A 48 5.25 -18.57 -9.32
CA LEU A 48 6.22 -19.57 -9.77
C LEU A 48 5.97 -20.01 -11.22
N ALA A 49 4.71 -20.31 -11.56
CA ALA A 49 4.32 -20.71 -12.91
C ALA A 49 4.62 -19.60 -13.93
N ALA A 50 4.33 -18.34 -13.60
CA ALA A 50 4.67 -17.19 -14.43
C ALA A 50 6.19 -17.05 -14.66
N ALA A 51 7.00 -17.39 -13.65
CA ALA A 51 8.47 -17.43 -13.73
C ALA A 51 9.01 -18.70 -14.42
N ARG A 52 8.15 -19.69 -14.73
CA ARG A 52 8.54 -21.04 -15.18
C ARG A 52 9.47 -21.75 -14.19
N LEU A 53 9.22 -21.56 -12.89
CA LEU A 53 9.96 -22.15 -11.79
C LEU A 53 9.10 -23.15 -11.01
N SER A 54 9.79 -24.03 -10.30
CA SER A 54 9.25 -24.90 -9.27
C SER A 54 9.66 -24.39 -7.87
N PRO A 55 8.98 -24.80 -6.79
CA PRO A 55 9.37 -24.41 -5.43
C PRO A 55 10.83 -24.78 -5.08
N SER A 56 11.37 -25.88 -5.63
CA SER A 56 12.75 -26.31 -5.39
C SER A 56 13.80 -25.42 -6.05
N ASP A 57 13.42 -24.58 -7.02
CA ASP A 57 14.32 -23.61 -7.63
C ASP A 57 14.54 -22.38 -6.74
N VAL A 58 13.71 -22.18 -5.70
CA VAL A 58 13.75 -21.01 -4.83
C VAL A 58 14.44 -21.36 -3.51
N GLU A 59 15.59 -20.74 -3.28
CA GLU A 59 16.47 -21.06 -2.15
C GLU A 59 15.89 -20.64 -0.81
N LYS A 60 15.24 -19.48 -0.76
CA LYS A 60 14.62 -18.95 0.47
C LYS A 60 13.36 -18.15 0.16
N VAL A 61 12.33 -18.38 0.97
CA VAL A 61 11.08 -17.62 0.99
C VAL A 61 10.93 -16.93 2.33
N VAL A 62 10.71 -15.62 2.33
CA VAL A 62 10.41 -14.82 3.53
C VAL A 62 8.99 -14.28 3.43
N ALA A 63 8.22 -14.34 4.52
CA ALA A 63 6.90 -13.73 4.58
C ALA A 63 6.88 -12.43 5.40
N THR A 64 6.05 -11.49 4.98
CA THR A 64 5.73 -10.27 5.71
C THR A 64 4.22 -9.98 5.65
N GLY A 65 3.80 -8.86 6.21
CA GLY A 65 2.39 -8.50 6.35
C GLY A 65 1.78 -9.01 7.65
N GLN A 66 0.57 -8.52 7.94
CA GLN A 66 -0.19 -8.92 9.12
C GLN A 66 -0.54 -10.41 9.11
N GLY A 67 -0.67 -11.01 7.93
CA GLY A 67 -0.97 -12.44 7.75
C GLY A 67 0.23 -13.35 7.52
N LYS A 68 1.47 -12.89 7.75
CA LYS A 68 2.70 -13.69 7.52
C LYS A 68 2.72 -15.07 8.18
N GLY A 69 1.94 -15.27 9.24
CA GLY A 69 1.75 -16.57 9.90
C GLY A 69 1.06 -17.62 9.02
N ASP A 70 0.24 -17.19 8.06
CA ASP A 70 -0.53 -18.07 7.17
C ASP A 70 0.32 -18.64 6.01
N VAL A 71 1.57 -18.19 5.89
CA VAL A 71 2.53 -18.65 4.89
C VAL A 71 3.37 -19.77 5.50
N SER A 72 2.85 -21.00 5.49
CA SER A 72 3.49 -22.16 6.11
C SER A 72 4.80 -22.57 5.41
N PHE A 73 4.90 -22.30 4.11
CA PHE A 73 6.08 -22.60 3.29
C PHE A 73 7.19 -21.55 3.35
N ALA A 74 6.97 -20.43 4.06
CA ALA A 74 8.03 -19.45 4.29
C ALA A 74 9.01 -19.96 5.35
N GLY A 75 10.30 -19.96 5.01
CA GLY A 75 11.37 -20.36 5.93
C GLY A 75 11.62 -19.33 7.03
N ASP A 76 11.20 -18.09 6.82
CA ASP A 76 11.44 -16.98 7.74
C ASP A 76 10.35 -15.89 7.61
N ARG A 77 10.27 -15.00 8.60
CA ARG A 77 9.23 -13.98 8.71
C ARG A 77 9.79 -12.66 9.21
N VAL A 78 9.51 -11.58 8.50
CA VAL A 78 9.91 -10.22 8.89
C VAL A 78 8.70 -9.34 9.11
N VAL A 79 8.82 -8.38 10.03
CA VAL A 79 7.79 -7.36 10.24
C VAL A 79 7.79 -6.38 9.07
N GLU A 80 6.60 -5.87 8.73
CA GLU A 80 6.40 -4.99 7.57
C GLU A 80 7.32 -3.75 7.53
N PRO A 81 7.58 -3.02 8.65
CA PRO A 81 8.47 -1.86 8.58
C PRO A 81 9.89 -2.21 8.09
N VAL A 82 10.38 -3.42 8.38
CA VAL A 82 11.69 -3.90 7.91
C VAL A 82 11.66 -4.20 6.42
N ALA A 83 10.59 -4.85 5.94
CA ALA A 83 10.42 -5.10 4.52
C ALA A 83 10.27 -3.78 3.74
N ASP A 84 9.44 -2.84 4.21
CA ASP A 84 9.25 -1.54 3.58
C ASP A 84 10.57 -0.75 3.51
N ALA A 85 11.33 -0.72 4.61
CA ALA A 85 12.63 -0.06 4.66
C ALA A 85 13.63 -0.67 3.67
N ARG A 86 13.71 -2.01 3.60
CA ARG A 86 14.59 -2.71 2.68
C ARG A 86 14.22 -2.44 1.23
N ALA A 87 12.93 -2.49 0.90
CA ALA A 87 12.43 -2.19 -0.43
C ALA A 87 12.69 -0.74 -0.83
N ALA A 88 12.48 0.23 0.07
CA ALA A 88 12.72 1.63 -0.20
C ALA A 88 14.19 1.93 -0.51
N ARG A 89 15.14 1.35 0.24
CA ARG A 89 16.58 1.52 -0.04
C ARG A 89 16.99 0.86 -1.35
N PHE A 90 16.43 -0.31 -1.65
CA PHE A 90 16.73 -0.99 -2.91
C PHE A 90 16.22 -0.21 -4.12
N LEU A 91 14.97 0.28 -4.05
CA LEU A 91 14.34 1.03 -5.14
C LEU A 91 14.88 2.46 -5.27
N TYR A 92 15.29 3.06 -4.15
CA TYR A 92 15.85 4.41 -4.11
C TYR A 92 16.92 4.51 -3.00
N PRO A 93 18.21 4.32 -3.33
CA PRO A 93 19.30 4.29 -2.34
C PRO A 93 19.42 5.55 -1.48
N ALA A 94 19.01 6.71 -2.01
CA ALA A 94 19.02 7.99 -1.29
C ALA A 94 17.78 8.21 -0.42
N SER A 95 16.91 7.21 -0.26
CA SER A 95 15.71 7.33 0.57
C SER A 95 16.08 7.53 2.04
N THR A 96 15.32 8.41 2.68
CA THR A 96 15.42 8.67 4.13
C THR A 96 14.18 8.20 4.87
N SER A 97 13.09 7.97 4.15
CA SER A 97 11.82 7.53 4.70
C SER A 97 11.01 6.76 3.67
N VAL A 98 10.17 5.84 4.15
CA VAL A 98 9.13 5.18 3.36
C VAL A 98 7.78 5.35 4.03
N VAL A 99 6.79 5.68 3.23
CA VAL A 99 5.39 5.75 3.62
C VAL A 99 4.66 4.62 2.92
N ASP A 100 4.15 3.65 3.67
CA ASP A 100 3.28 2.59 3.16
C ASP A 100 1.82 2.95 3.46
N VAL A 101 1.02 3.13 2.41
CA VAL A 101 -0.42 3.36 2.51
C VAL A 101 -1.18 2.14 1.97
N GLY A 102 -1.57 1.30 2.92
CA GLY A 102 -2.30 0.06 2.67
C GLY A 102 -3.82 0.22 2.73
N ALA A 103 -4.48 -0.92 2.90
CA ALA A 103 -5.94 -0.96 2.97
C ALA A 103 -6.49 -0.43 4.29
N ASP A 104 -5.80 -0.73 5.39
CA ASP A 104 -6.25 -0.51 6.76
C ASP A 104 -5.19 0.20 7.62
N GLN A 105 -3.98 0.40 7.11
CA GLN A 105 -2.87 1.02 7.82
C GLN A 105 -2.15 2.06 6.96
N VAL A 106 -1.65 3.10 7.63
CA VAL A 106 -0.60 3.99 7.14
C VAL A 106 0.60 3.80 8.04
N ARG A 107 1.75 3.59 7.44
CA ARG A 107 3.02 3.42 8.12
C ARG A 107 4.00 4.45 7.58
N VAL A 108 4.70 5.14 8.46
CA VAL A 108 5.82 6.01 8.14
C VAL A 108 7.04 5.42 8.83
N VAL A 109 8.04 5.04 8.04
CA VAL A 109 9.29 4.46 8.53
C VAL A 109 10.43 5.41 8.19
N THR A 110 11.08 5.95 9.21
CA THR A 110 12.30 6.75 9.06
C THR A 110 13.51 5.83 9.04
N LEU A 111 14.31 5.94 7.98
CA LEU A 111 15.44 5.07 7.74
C LEU A 111 16.65 5.54 8.57
N GLY A 112 17.25 4.60 9.32
CA GLY A 112 18.48 4.84 10.08
C GLY A 112 19.75 4.66 9.22
N LYS A 113 20.91 4.56 9.88
CA LYS A 113 22.15 4.12 9.23
C LYS A 113 22.00 2.66 8.82
N GLY A 114 22.14 2.40 7.53
CA GLY A 114 21.22 1.45 6.92
C GLY A 114 21.76 0.09 6.67
N ASP A 115 21.32 -1.00 7.32
CA ASP A 115 19.92 -1.44 7.25
C ASP A 115 18.96 -1.00 8.37
N GLY A 116 19.41 -0.22 9.36
CA GLY A 116 18.60 0.16 10.51
C GLY A 116 17.37 1.03 10.23
N ILE A 117 16.41 0.98 11.17
CA ILE A 117 15.21 1.84 11.24
C ILE A 117 15.40 2.80 12.42
N ALA A 118 15.23 4.09 12.19
CA ALA A 118 15.33 5.10 13.25
C ALA A 118 14.00 5.27 14.00
N GLU A 119 12.89 5.29 13.27
CA GLU A 119 11.56 5.52 13.84
C GLU A 119 10.47 4.87 12.99
N VAL A 120 9.40 4.43 13.65
CA VAL A 120 8.19 3.92 13.00
C VAL A 120 6.98 4.60 13.61
N VAL A 121 6.22 5.31 12.78
CA VAL A 121 4.90 5.84 13.12
C VAL A 121 3.86 5.05 12.34
N MET A 122 2.81 4.60 13.01
CA MET A 122 1.74 3.86 12.36
C MET A 122 0.38 4.17 12.98
N ASN A 123 -0.65 4.29 12.14
CA ASN A 123 -2.03 4.28 12.60
C ASN A 123 -2.63 2.89 12.37
N GLN A 124 -3.01 2.24 13.47
CA GLN A 124 -3.71 0.95 13.45
C GLN A 124 -5.13 1.03 14.04
N LYS A 125 -5.50 2.15 14.68
CA LYS A 125 -6.71 2.19 15.52
C LYS A 125 -8.00 2.42 14.73
N CYS A 126 -7.91 2.93 13.50
CA CYS A 126 -9.10 3.17 12.68
C CYS A 126 -8.79 3.03 11.19
N ALA A 127 -9.31 1.96 10.57
CA ALA A 127 -9.26 1.72 9.12
C ALA A 127 -10.23 2.61 8.33
N ALA A 128 -11.18 3.26 9.02
CA ALA A 128 -12.22 4.07 8.40
C ALA A 128 -11.61 5.36 7.82
N GLY A 129 -11.22 5.35 6.56
CA GLY A 129 -10.57 6.45 5.84
C GLY A 129 -9.30 6.08 5.08
N LEU A 130 -9.03 4.78 4.89
CA LEU A 130 -7.93 4.27 4.08
C LEU A 130 -8.45 3.46 2.88
N GLY A 131 -7.67 2.54 2.32
CA GLY A 131 -8.06 1.74 1.15
C GLY A 131 -9.36 0.94 1.30
N ILE A 132 -9.71 0.45 2.50
CA ILE A 132 -10.99 -0.25 2.74
C ILE A 132 -12.17 0.71 2.54
N SER A 133 -12.08 1.92 3.11
CA SER A 133 -13.12 2.94 2.93
C SER A 133 -13.21 3.40 1.48
N LEU A 134 -12.09 3.63 0.80
CA LEU A 134 -12.10 3.95 -0.64
C LEU A 134 -12.84 2.89 -1.47
N LYS A 135 -12.66 1.60 -1.15
CA LYS A 135 -13.39 0.51 -1.83
C LYS A 135 -14.88 0.53 -1.53
N SER A 136 -15.29 0.94 -0.32
CA SER A 136 -16.72 1.11 -0.01
C SER A 136 -17.31 2.26 -0.79
N MET A 137 -16.63 3.41 -0.76
CA MET A 137 -17.00 4.60 -1.52
C MET A 137 -17.12 4.32 -3.01
N SER A 138 -16.17 3.58 -3.60
CA SER A 138 -16.22 3.27 -5.02
C SER A 138 -17.49 2.47 -5.38
N ARG A 139 -17.90 1.52 -4.53
CA ARG A 139 -19.18 0.80 -4.71
C ARG A 139 -20.38 1.76 -4.58
N THR A 140 -20.35 2.62 -3.58
CA THR A 140 -21.40 3.63 -3.33
C THR A 140 -21.56 4.60 -4.51
N LEU A 141 -20.46 5.03 -5.13
CA LEU A 141 -20.47 5.90 -6.32
C LEU A 141 -20.74 5.12 -7.63
N GLY A 142 -20.77 3.79 -7.58
CA GLY A 142 -20.90 2.93 -8.75
C GLY A 142 -19.72 3.08 -9.72
N MET A 143 -18.50 3.19 -9.18
CA MET A 143 -17.25 3.39 -9.92
C MET A 143 -16.18 2.39 -9.47
N THR A 144 -15.27 2.07 -10.37
CA THR A 144 -13.96 1.52 -9.98
C THR A 144 -13.11 2.57 -9.27
N LEU A 145 -12.11 2.15 -8.51
CA LEU A 145 -11.17 3.08 -7.86
C LEU A 145 -10.42 3.95 -8.88
N ASP A 146 -10.09 3.38 -10.04
CA ASP A 146 -9.39 4.08 -11.11
C ASP A 146 -10.27 5.14 -11.76
N GLU A 147 -11.55 4.82 -12.01
CA GLU A 147 -12.53 5.80 -12.48
C GLU A 147 -12.73 6.91 -11.46
N MET A 148 -12.87 6.57 -10.17
CA MET A 148 -13.02 7.53 -9.08
C MET A 148 -11.81 8.48 -9.02
N SER A 149 -10.59 7.94 -9.14
CA SER A 149 -9.36 8.76 -9.20
C SER A 149 -9.32 9.66 -10.42
N ARG A 150 -9.69 9.15 -11.60
CA ARG A 150 -9.68 9.91 -12.86
C ARG A 150 -10.70 11.05 -12.82
N GLN A 151 -11.91 10.78 -12.36
CA GLN A 151 -12.98 11.78 -12.27
C GLN A 151 -12.67 12.84 -11.22
N ALA A 152 -12.15 12.45 -10.05
CA ALA A 152 -11.69 13.38 -9.02
C ALA A 152 -10.66 14.38 -9.57
N GLY A 153 -9.69 13.93 -10.38
CA GLY A 153 -8.66 14.79 -10.97
C GLY A 153 -9.20 15.87 -11.94
N ASN A 154 -10.36 15.62 -12.54
CA ASN A 154 -11.02 16.55 -13.48
C ASN A 154 -11.94 17.54 -12.78
N SER A 155 -12.33 17.28 -11.52
CA SER A 155 -13.20 18.16 -10.74
C SER A 155 -12.42 19.35 -10.15
N ARG A 156 -13.14 20.43 -9.86
CA ARG A 156 -12.66 21.65 -9.18
C ARG A 156 -13.56 22.06 -8.01
N SER A 157 -14.42 21.14 -7.56
CA SER A 157 -15.37 21.37 -6.49
C SER A 157 -14.68 21.59 -5.14
N ASP A 158 -15.31 22.40 -4.29
CA ASP A 158 -14.90 22.71 -2.92
C ASP A 158 -15.76 21.98 -1.87
N ILE A 159 -16.68 21.11 -2.32
CA ILE A 159 -17.49 20.30 -1.41
C ILE A 159 -16.61 19.39 -0.55
N ALA A 160 -17.02 19.19 0.69
CA ALA A 160 -16.32 18.35 1.65
C ALA A 160 -17.24 17.25 2.18
N VAL A 161 -16.61 16.15 2.58
CA VAL A 161 -17.22 15.09 3.39
C VAL A 161 -16.41 14.98 4.68
N ASN A 162 -16.95 14.30 5.70
CA ASN A 162 -16.24 14.00 6.92
C ASN A 162 -14.86 13.38 6.66
N ASP A 163 -13.81 13.93 7.27
CA ASP A 163 -12.42 13.46 7.13
C ASP A 163 -11.91 12.69 8.35
N GLY A 164 -12.67 12.67 9.45
CA GLY A 164 -12.34 11.96 10.68
C GLY A 164 -12.71 10.47 10.65
N CYS A 165 -13.86 10.12 10.07
CA CYS A 165 -14.37 8.75 10.05
C CYS A 165 -14.87 8.36 8.66
N GLY A 166 -14.28 7.33 8.06
CA GLY A 166 -14.69 6.81 6.75
C GLY A 166 -16.15 6.36 6.68
N VAL A 167 -16.79 5.98 7.79
CA VAL A 167 -18.23 5.65 7.82
C VAL A 167 -19.07 6.92 7.67
N PHE A 168 -18.75 7.98 8.40
CA PHE A 168 -19.45 9.26 8.25
C PHE A 168 -19.15 9.92 6.90
N ALA A 169 -17.93 9.77 6.39
CA ALA A 169 -17.59 10.19 5.04
C ALA A 169 -18.51 9.53 4.02
N GLU A 170 -18.82 8.23 4.20
CA GLU A 170 -19.67 7.47 3.28
C GLU A 170 -21.13 7.90 3.37
N MET A 171 -21.61 8.19 4.59
CA MET A 171 -22.93 8.78 4.81
C MET A 171 -23.05 10.16 4.17
N ASP A 172 -22.02 11.01 4.28
CA ASP A 172 -22.00 12.33 3.64
C ASP A 172 -22.00 12.21 2.12
N ALA A 173 -21.19 11.29 1.57
CA ALA A 173 -21.14 11.01 0.14
C ALA A 173 -22.52 10.56 -0.39
N LEU A 174 -23.20 9.65 0.33
CA LEU A 174 -24.58 9.24 0.00
C LEU A 174 -25.56 10.42 0.05
N GLY A 175 -25.43 11.30 1.05
CA GLY A 175 -26.25 12.51 1.18
C GLY A 175 -26.02 13.52 0.06
N LEU A 176 -24.79 13.64 -0.46
CA LEU A 176 -24.49 14.47 -1.62
C LEU A 176 -25.10 13.88 -2.90
N LEU A 177 -24.98 12.57 -3.08
CA LEU A 177 -25.56 11.86 -4.22
C LEU A 177 -27.09 11.98 -4.23
N SER A 178 -27.76 11.88 -3.08
CA SER A 178 -29.23 12.04 -3.00
C SER A 178 -29.70 13.46 -3.32
N ARG A 179 -28.82 14.45 -3.18
CA ARG A 179 -29.03 15.84 -3.62
C ARG A 179 -28.61 16.09 -5.07
N ASN A 180 -28.33 15.03 -5.84
CA ASN A 180 -27.89 15.08 -7.24
C ASN A 180 -26.57 15.85 -7.45
N VAL A 181 -25.68 15.89 -6.46
CA VAL A 181 -24.32 16.41 -6.66
C VAL A 181 -23.58 15.51 -7.65
N PRO A 182 -22.86 16.09 -8.65
CA PRO A 182 -22.15 15.29 -9.64
C PRO A 182 -21.15 14.34 -8.99
N ARG A 183 -21.07 13.10 -9.50
CA ARG A 183 -20.31 12.03 -8.85
C ARG A 183 -18.81 12.32 -8.83
N GLU A 184 -18.30 13.03 -9.84
CA GLU A 184 -16.91 13.48 -9.94
C GLU A 184 -16.53 14.46 -8.81
N GLU A 185 -17.47 15.28 -8.35
CA GLU A 185 -17.28 16.18 -7.21
C GLU A 185 -17.27 15.39 -5.91
N VAL A 186 -18.20 14.46 -5.74
CA VAL A 186 -18.23 13.56 -4.57
C VAL A 186 -16.95 12.72 -4.51
N ALA A 187 -16.47 12.23 -5.65
CA ALA A 187 -15.21 11.50 -5.76
C ALA A 187 -14.03 12.37 -5.31
N LEU A 188 -13.96 13.63 -5.75
CA LEU A 188 -12.91 14.56 -5.30
C LEU A 188 -12.95 14.76 -3.77
N ALA A 189 -14.13 15.01 -3.21
CA ALA A 189 -14.30 15.21 -1.77
C ALA A 189 -13.84 13.99 -0.94
N VAL A 190 -14.18 12.79 -1.41
CA VAL A 190 -13.73 11.53 -0.78
C VAL A 190 -12.22 11.37 -0.85
N MET A 191 -11.59 11.62 -2.01
CA MET A 191 -10.13 11.52 -2.15
C MET A 191 -9.41 12.56 -1.27
N GLU A 192 -9.94 13.77 -1.17
CA GLU A 192 -9.42 14.82 -0.30
C GLU A 192 -9.53 14.44 1.18
N ALA A 193 -10.66 13.90 1.63
CA ALA A 193 -10.85 13.43 2.99
C ALA A 193 -9.85 12.31 3.37
N VAL A 194 -9.59 11.37 2.45
CA VAL A 194 -8.57 10.33 2.65
C VAL A 194 -7.17 10.93 2.70
N ALA A 195 -6.86 11.90 1.85
CA ALA A 195 -5.57 12.59 1.86
C ALA A 195 -5.35 13.40 3.15
N VAL A 196 -6.39 14.06 3.69
CA VAL A 196 -6.33 14.74 5.01
C VAL A 196 -5.90 13.75 6.09
N ARG A 197 -6.53 12.59 6.13
CA ARG A 197 -6.26 11.56 7.13
C ARG A 197 -4.82 11.03 7.04
N ILE A 198 -4.39 10.64 5.84
CA ILE A 198 -3.02 10.16 5.64
C ILE A 198 -2.04 11.28 6.04
N ASN A 199 -2.29 12.53 5.63
CA ASN A 199 -1.44 13.66 5.98
C ASN A 199 -1.37 13.93 7.50
N SER A 200 -2.45 13.72 8.24
CA SER A 200 -2.43 13.81 9.70
C SER A 200 -1.41 12.84 10.32
N ILE A 201 -1.37 11.61 9.80
CA ILE A 201 -0.41 10.58 10.24
C ILE A 201 1.01 10.91 9.79
N LEU A 202 1.18 11.46 8.58
CA LEU A 202 2.48 11.94 8.10
C LEU A 202 3.05 13.10 8.91
N ASN A 203 2.23 13.81 9.68
CA ASN A 203 2.69 14.90 10.55
C ASN A 203 2.72 14.47 12.03
N ASP A 204 2.40 13.21 12.35
CA ASP A 204 2.49 12.68 13.70
C ASP A 204 3.95 12.33 14.00
N LYS A 205 4.56 13.07 14.94
CA LYS A 205 5.94 12.93 15.47
C LYS A 205 7.08 13.15 14.47
N VAL A 206 6.97 12.71 13.22
CA VAL A 206 8.02 12.81 12.20
C VAL A 206 7.45 13.36 10.92
N LYS A 207 8.09 14.40 10.38
CA LYS A 207 7.77 14.89 9.05
C LYS A 207 8.66 14.20 8.01
N PRO A 208 8.09 13.49 7.02
CA PRO A 208 8.87 12.89 5.94
C PRO A 208 9.69 13.96 5.21
N ALA A 209 10.93 13.60 4.85
CA ALA A 209 11.82 14.52 4.17
C ALA A 209 11.35 14.78 2.73
N LYS A 210 11.58 16.00 2.24
CA LYS A 210 11.28 16.38 0.86
C LYS A 210 12.22 15.63 -0.08
N ASP A 211 11.67 15.14 -1.20
CA ASP A 211 12.40 14.53 -2.32
C ASP A 211 13.17 13.22 -1.99
N THR A 212 13.13 12.72 -0.76
CA THR A 212 13.76 11.45 -0.34
C THR A 212 12.78 10.49 0.36
N THR A 213 11.48 10.79 0.29
CA THR A 213 10.42 9.94 0.82
C THR A 213 9.83 9.07 -0.28
N VAL A 214 9.93 7.75 -0.11
CA VAL A 214 9.30 6.77 -1.00
C VAL A 214 7.86 6.53 -0.55
N LEU A 215 6.89 6.57 -1.46
CA LEU A 215 5.49 6.23 -1.20
C LEU A 215 5.15 4.89 -1.84
N VAL A 216 4.75 3.93 -1.01
CA VAL A 216 4.42 2.55 -1.38
C VAL A 216 3.02 2.17 -0.92
N GLY A 217 2.62 0.93 -1.22
CA GLY A 217 1.29 0.41 -0.88
C GLY A 217 0.28 0.64 -1.99
N GLY A 218 -0.92 0.05 -1.84
CA GLY A 218 -1.92 0.05 -2.92
C GLY A 218 -2.49 1.43 -3.24
N VAL A 219 -2.51 2.36 -2.26
CA VAL A 219 -3.05 3.70 -2.44
C VAL A 219 -2.12 4.60 -3.26
N SER A 220 -0.83 4.28 -3.37
CA SER A 220 0.13 5.04 -4.19
C SER A 220 -0.24 5.06 -5.68
N LYS A 221 -1.06 4.11 -6.13
CA LYS A 221 -1.61 4.05 -7.51
C LYS A 221 -2.70 5.08 -7.78
N ASN A 222 -3.32 5.60 -6.73
CA ASN A 222 -4.41 6.55 -6.85
C ASN A 222 -3.85 7.96 -7.02
N LYS A 223 -3.77 8.40 -8.27
CA LYS A 223 -3.18 9.71 -8.62
C LYS A 223 -3.86 10.88 -7.92
N ALA A 224 -5.19 10.84 -7.75
CA ALA A 224 -5.92 11.93 -7.10
C ALA A 224 -5.51 12.08 -5.62
N ILE A 225 -5.38 10.96 -4.90
CA ILE A 225 -4.89 10.97 -3.51
C ILE A 225 -3.43 11.39 -3.45
N VAL A 226 -2.58 10.89 -4.34
CA VAL A 226 -1.15 11.29 -4.40
C VAL A 226 -1.01 12.79 -4.61
N ASP A 227 -1.74 13.35 -5.58
CA ASP A 227 -1.71 14.77 -5.89
C ASP A 227 -2.24 15.60 -4.70
N ALA A 228 -3.31 15.15 -4.04
CA ALA A 228 -3.83 15.78 -2.81
C ALA A 228 -2.83 15.71 -1.64
N LEU A 229 -2.16 14.57 -1.45
CA LEU A 229 -1.13 14.39 -0.43
C LEU A 229 0.07 15.29 -0.68
N LYS A 230 0.53 15.39 -1.93
CA LYS A 230 1.62 16.28 -2.31
C LYS A 230 1.27 17.74 -1.99
N ARG A 231 0.05 18.20 -2.33
CA ARG A 231 -0.41 19.56 -2.00
C ARG A 231 -0.44 19.81 -0.49
N ARG A 232 -0.94 18.85 0.30
CA ARG A 232 -1.15 19.00 1.75
C ARG A 232 0.14 18.87 2.57
N SER A 233 0.99 17.91 2.24
CA SER A 233 2.23 17.63 2.97
C SER A 233 3.38 18.53 2.53
N GLY A 234 3.35 19.02 1.28
CA GLY A 234 4.48 19.67 0.64
C GLY A 234 5.65 18.72 0.34
N VAL A 235 5.41 17.41 0.37
CA VAL A 235 6.39 16.36 0.08
C VAL A 235 6.24 15.91 -1.38
N ASN A 236 7.34 15.92 -2.12
CA ASN A 236 7.42 15.25 -3.41
C ASN A 236 7.78 13.78 -3.16
N PHE A 237 6.76 12.92 -3.17
CA PHE A 237 6.97 11.49 -3.01
C PHE A 237 7.62 10.86 -4.24
N ILE A 238 8.54 9.94 -4.00
CA ILE A 238 9.06 9.03 -5.01
C ILE A 238 8.14 7.80 -5.03
N ILE A 239 7.53 7.52 -6.18
CA ILE A 239 6.63 6.38 -6.35
C ILE A 239 7.28 5.41 -7.33
N PRO A 240 7.78 4.25 -6.87
CA PRO A 240 8.34 3.22 -7.73
C PRO A 240 7.28 2.61 -8.66
N GLU A 241 7.70 2.05 -9.81
CA GLU A 241 6.79 1.47 -10.82
C GLU A 241 5.85 0.38 -10.24
N TYR A 242 6.31 -0.37 -9.22
CA TYR A 242 5.58 -1.45 -8.58
C TYR A 242 5.44 -1.23 -7.07
N ALA A 243 5.12 0.00 -6.69
CA ALA A 243 4.97 0.46 -5.31
C ALA A 243 4.04 -0.42 -4.45
N GLU A 244 3.02 -1.07 -5.02
CA GLU A 244 2.12 -1.96 -4.29
C GLU A 244 2.73 -3.32 -3.90
N TYR A 245 3.90 -3.65 -4.46
CA TYR A 245 4.66 -4.88 -4.19
C TYR A 245 5.83 -4.66 -3.22
N ALA A 246 6.04 -3.44 -2.71
CA ALA A 246 7.20 -3.09 -1.91
C ALA A 246 7.42 -4.02 -0.71
N GLY A 247 6.39 -4.36 0.07
CA GLY A 247 6.53 -5.30 1.19
C GLY A 247 7.01 -6.69 0.75
N ALA A 248 6.46 -7.23 -0.34
CA ALA A 248 6.90 -8.53 -0.88
C ALA A 248 8.32 -8.45 -1.45
N LEU A 249 8.68 -7.36 -2.12
CA LEU A 249 10.04 -7.11 -2.59
C LEU A 249 11.03 -7.04 -1.41
N GLY A 250 10.70 -6.29 -0.37
CA GLY A 250 11.50 -6.18 0.84
C GLY A 250 11.73 -7.53 1.49
N ALA A 251 10.70 -8.36 1.61
CA ALA A 251 10.82 -9.72 2.10
C ALA A 251 11.75 -10.58 1.20
N ALA A 252 11.61 -10.49 -0.13
CA ALA A 252 12.48 -11.22 -1.07
C ALA A 252 13.96 -10.78 -0.96
N LEU A 253 14.20 -9.49 -0.72
CA LEU A 253 15.54 -8.95 -0.49
C LEU A 253 16.12 -9.41 0.86
N MET A 254 15.31 -9.50 1.91
CA MET A 254 15.72 -10.08 3.20
C MET A 254 16.03 -11.58 3.08
N ALA A 255 15.42 -12.26 2.12
CA ALA A 255 15.73 -13.66 1.83
C ALA A 255 17.10 -13.82 1.15
N ALA A 256 17.58 -12.80 0.42
CA ALA A 256 18.83 -12.80 -0.33
C ALA A 256 20.07 -12.45 0.52
N GLY A 257 19.88 -11.91 1.73
CA GLY A 257 20.95 -11.33 2.56
C GLY A 257 20.81 -9.82 2.65
#